data_AF-A0A2A6RLT4-F1
#
_entry.id   AF-A0A2A6RLT4-F1
#
_cell.length_a   1.000
_cell.length_b   1.000
_cell.length_c   1.000
_cell.angle_alpha   90.00
_cell.angle_beta   90.00
_cell.angle_gamma   90.00
#
_symmetry.space_group_name_H-M   'P 1'
#
loop_
_entity.id
_entity.type
_entity.pdbx_description
1 polymer ?
#
loop_
_entity_poly.entity_id
_entity_poly.type
_entity_poly.pdbx_seq_one_letter_code
_entity_poly.pdbx_strand_id
1 'polypeptide(L)'
;MPYPSLQNLSTEVRAATVAWFTRHGLPTDPKYPHRLASDTDWQHNLILPEVRAYIAQELADANAGRRCSFALHRDVGNGASSQAMAFNLLGPLLARNDLAPLEAVVTAAGLPWPRQPQAALEVENRVVFNEQRGQPTSIDLVINGAPADCGPICVEVKLTEGGFGNCGLFANGECTVDGNNPLGDLMQCKLYEKGYLYWQRMEEHGLLTDALRGGEQCPLTCNYQFFRELLFALYYGGNFVLLHDERSPVFMGAPLSLFPLLQAKLPAEMRQRVTAISVQQLVAAIRATGRHEDWLGLFMQRYGLA
;
A
#
# COMPACT_ATOMS: atom_id res chain seq x y z
N MET A 1 23.99 -10.04 10.98
CA MET A 1 22.56 -10.10 10.64
C MET A 1 22.36 -9.30 9.36
N PRO A 2 21.72 -9.85 8.30
CA PRO A 2 21.78 -9.23 6.98
C PRO A 2 20.82 -8.04 6.76
N TYR A 3 19.94 -7.70 7.71
CA TYR A 3 19.02 -6.56 7.60
C TYR A 3 19.28 -5.52 8.70
N PRO A 4 19.19 -4.20 8.39
CA PRO A 4 19.18 -3.16 9.41
C PRO A 4 17.93 -3.30 10.29
N SER A 5 17.97 -2.75 11.51
CA SER A 5 16.73 -2.58 12.29
C SER A 5 15.80 -1.62 11.57
N LEU A 6 14.48 -1.76 11.78
CA LEU A 6 13.50 -0.82 11.21
C LEU A 6 13.80 0.63 11.62
N GLN A 7 14.31 0.83 12.85
CA GLN A 7 14.71 2.15 13.35
C GLN A 7 15.89 2.72 12.55
N ASN A 8 16.88 1.90 12.22
CA ASN A 8 18.02 2.33 11.40
C ASN A 8 17.58 2.68 9.98
N LEU A 9 16.78 1.82 9.34
CA LEU A 9 16.20 2.10 8.03
C LEU A 9 15.39 3.41 8.03
N SER A 10 14.51 3.58 9.04
CA SER A 10 13.73 4.81 9.19
C SER A 10 14.61 6.04 9.35
N THR A 11 15.76 5.91 10.01
CA THR A 11 16.72 7.00 10.22
C THR A 11 17.42 7.33 8.91
N GLU A 12 17.85 6.33 8.14
CA GLU A 12 18.48 6.50 6.83
C GLU A 12 17.55 7.19 5.81
N VAL A 13 16.30 6.71 5.69
CA VAL A 13 15.30 7.31 4.79
C VAL A 13 14.99 8.76 5.18
N ARG A 14 14.86 9.04 6.49
CA ARG A 14 14.67 10.41 6.98
C ARG A 14 15.88 11.29 6.72
N ALA A 15 17.10 10.79 6.91
CA ALA A 15 18.31 11.56 6.62
C ALA A 15 18.41 11.90 5.13
N ALA A 16 18.13 10.95 4.25
CA ALA A 16 18.07 11.18 2.80
C ALA A 16 17.00 12.22 2.43
N THR A 17 15.82 12.14 3.06
CA THR A 17 14.74 13.13 2.89
C THR A 17 15.18 14.53 3.31
N VAL A 18 15.82 14.67 4.48
CA VAL A 18 16.30 15.97 4.98
C VAL A 18 17.31 16.56 4.00
N ALA A 19 18.30 15.77 3.59
CA ALA A 19 19.31 16.21 2.62
C ALA A 19 18.65 16.65 1.30
N TRP A 20 17.62 15.92 0.85
CA TRP A 20 16.85 16.29 -0.34
C TRP A 20 16.12 17.62 -0.15
N PHE A 21 15.37 17.81 0.92
CA PHE A 21 14.63 19.05 1.19
C PHE A 21 15.56 20.25 1.31
N THR A 22 16.67 20.11 2.05
CA THR A 22 17.69 21.17 2.17
C THR A 22 18.29 21.54 0.83
N ARG A 23 18.69 20.55 0.01
CA ARG A 23 19.29 20.80 -1.32
C ARG A 23 18.34 21.57 -2.26
N HIS A 24 17.03 21.36 -2.11
CA HIS A 24 16.01 22.00 -2.94
C HIS A 24 15.42 23.26 -2.28
N GLY A 25 15.97 23.72 -1.15
CA GLY A 25 15.50 24.92 -0.46
C GLY A 25 14.05 24.83 0.02
N LEU A 26 13.55 23.63 0.31
CA LEU A 26 12.17 23.43 0.72
C LEU A 26 12.00 23.75 2.22
N PRO A 27 11.00 24.57 2.61
CA PRO A 27 10.69 24.81 4.02
C PRO A 27 10.25 23.52 4.71
N THR A 28 10.87 23.22 5.87
CA THR A 28 10.59 22.01 6.66
C THR A 28 10.09 22.33 8.06
N ASP A 29 9.39 21.40 8.68
CA ASP A 29 9.00 21.48 10.09
C ASP A 29 10.27 21.58 10.98
N PRO A 30 10.37 22.57 11.90
CA PRO A 30 11.55 22.75 12.75
C PRO A 30 11.84 21.57 13.69
N LYS A 31 10.81 20.86 14.13
CA LYS A 31 10.92 19.69 15.01
C LYS A 31 11.14 18.41 14.21
N TYR A 32 10.56 18.32 13.02
CA TYR A 32 10.64 17.15 12.15
C TYR A 32 11.14 17.54 10.75
N PRO A 33 12.46 17.73 10.54
CA PRO A 33 13.00 18.24 9.28
C PRO A 33 12.77 17.36 8.05
N HIS A 34 12.30 16.13 8.23
CA HIS A 34 11.90 15.21 7.16
C HIS A 34 10.42 15.41 6.73
N ARG A 35 9.73 16.42 7.27
CA ARG A 35 8.39 16.86 6.88
C ARG A 35 8.47 18.27 6.33
N LEU A 36 7.67 18.56 5.31
CA LEU A 36 7.46 19.93 4.85
C LEU A 36 6.82 20.78 5.96
N ALA A 37 7.07 22.09 5.93
CA ALA A 37 6.56 23.01 6.95
C ALA A 37 5.03 23.17 6.92
N SER A 38 4.40 22.92 5.77
CA SER A 38 2.95 22.96 5.60
C SER A 38 2.45 21.70 4.88
N ASP A 39 1.34 21.14 5.35
CA ASP A 39 0.66 20.02 4.70
C ASP A 39 0.11 20.41 3.32
N THR A 40 -0.12 21.70 3.05
CA THR A 40 -0.53 22.21 1.73
C THR A 40 0.57 22.12 0.68
N ASP A 41 1.82 22.01 1.11
CA ASP A 41 2.99 22.07 0.21
C ASP A 41 3.40 20.69 -0.31
N TRP A 42 2.57 19.67 -0.09
CA TRP A 42 2.85 18.27 -0.43
C TRP A 42 3.36 18.06 -1.87
N GLN A 43 2.96 18.91 -2.81
CA GLN A 43 3.43 18.84 -4.21
C GLN A 43 4.95 18.99 -4.32
N HIS A 44 5.58 19.77 -3.43
CA HIS A 44 7.03 19.91 -3.37
C HIS A 44 7.74 18.63 -2.90
N ASN A 45 6.98 17.69 -2.32
CA ASN A 45 7.49 16.37 -1.96
C ASN A 45 7.64 15.43 -3.17
N LEU A 46 7.10 15.83 -4.33
CA LEU A 46 7.14 15.05 -5.56
C LEU A 46 8.27 15.50 -6.47
N ILE A 47 8.98 14.54 -7.05
CA ILE A 47 10.17 14.77 -7.88
C ILE A 47 9.77 15.44 -9.20
N LEU A 48 8.78 14.88 -9.88
CA LEU A 48 8.43 15.25 -11.25
C LEU A 48 7.19 16.15 -11.34
N PRO A 49 7.24 17.25 -12.10
CA PRO A 49 6.07 18.12 -12.34
C PRO A 49 4.87 17.40 -12.93
N GLU A 50 5.08 16.47 -13.86
CA GLU A 50 3.99 15.71 -14.48
C GLU A 50 3.24 14.81 -13.48
N VAL A 51 3.93 14.30 -12.46
CA VAL A 51 3.30 13.53 -11.38
C VAL A 51 2.47 14.44 -10.48
N ARG A 52 2.95 15.66 -10.19
CA ARG A 52 2.17 16.68 -9.47
C ARG A 52 0.90 17.03 -10.23
N ALA A 53 1.02 17.23 -11.54
CA ALA A 53 -0.11 17.54 -12.41
C ALA A 53 -1.12 16.39 -12.46
N TYR A 54 -0.63 15.15 -12.58
CA TYR A 54 -1.47 13.94 -12.52
C TYR A 54 -2.28 13.88 -11.22
N ILE A 55 -1.64 13.99 -10.05
CA ILE A 55 -2.33 13.92 -8.75
C ILE A 55 -3.29 15.11 -8.56
N ALA A 56 -2.90 16.32 -8.98
CA ALA A 56 -3.78 17.48 -8.92
C ALA A 56 -5.04 17.29 -9.78
N GLN A 57 -4.90 16.65 -10.95
CA GLN A 57 -6.04 16.30 -11.80
C GLN A 57 -6.95 15.26 -11.13
N GLU A 58 -6.37 14.20 -10.57
CA GLU A 58 -7.14 13.17 -9.84
C GLU A 58 -7.93 13.75 -8.65
N LEU A 59 -7.33 14.68 -7.90
CA LEU A 59 -8.01 15.42 -6.83
C LEU A 59 -9.13 16.31 -7.37
N ALA A 60 -8.91 17.00 -8.49
CA ALA A 60 -9.94 17.82 -9.14
C ALA A 60 -11.11 16.97 -9.64
N ASP A 61 -10.83 15.79 -10.19
CA ASP A 61 -11.85 14.83 -10.66
C ASP A 61 -12.66 14.25 -9.50
N ALA A 62 -12.01 13.91 -8.37
CA ALA A 62 -12.70 13.50 -7.16
C ALA A 62 -13.61 14.63 -6.61
N ASN A 63 -13.11 15.86 -6.52
CA ASN A 63 -13.89 17.00 -6.06
C ASN A 63 -15.07 17.35 -6.99
N ALA A 64 -14.93 17.11 -8.29
CA ALA A 64 -15.99 17.30 -9.28
C ALA A 64 -16.96 16.12 -9.37
N GLY A 65 -16.76 15.05 -8.60
CA GLY A 65 -17.59 13.84 -8.64
C GLY A 65 -17.42 12.99 -9.89
N ARG A 66 -16.34 13.19 -10.67
CA ARG A 66 -15.98 12.37 -11.84
C ARG A 66 -15.28 11.06 -11.45
N ARG A 67 -14.85 10.98 -10.18
CA ARG A 67 -14.22 9.82 -9.55
C ARG A 67 -14.79 9.67 -8.13
N CYS A 68 -14.87 8.44 -7.60
CA CYS A 68 -15.40 8.20 -6.25
C CYS A 68 -14.65 8.99 -5.17
N SER A 69 -13.32 8.92 -5.16
CA SER A 69 -12.44 9.71 -4.30
C SER A 69 -10.98 9.58 -4.74
N PHE A 70 -10.10 10.40 -4.14
CA PHE A 70 -8.66 10.22 -4.17
C PHE A 70 -8.12 10.50 -2.76
N ALA A 71 -7.69 9.46 -2.05
CA ALA A 71 -7.34 9.53 -0.63
C ALA A 71 -5.94 10.11 -0.40
N LEU A 72 -5.77 11.43 -0.59
CA LEU A 72 -4.52 12.08 -0.25
C LEU A 72 -4.35 12.16 1.28
N HIS A 73 -3.34 11.48 1.82
CA HIS A 73 -3.09 11.44 3.25
C HIS A 73 -2.47 12.75 3.72
N ARG A 74 -2.84 13.22 4.91
CA ARG A 74 -2.24 14.42 5.53
C ARG A 74 -0.71 14.35 5.63
N ASP A 75 -0.17 13.14 5.76
CA ASP A 75 1.25 12.90 5.91
C ASP A 75 1.98 12.74 4.56
N VAL A 76 1.35 13.05 3.41
CA VAL A 76 2.03 13.03 2.11
C VAL A 76 3.15 14.06 2.02
N GLY A 77 3.15 15.10 2.86
CA GLY A 77 4.27 16.04 3.04
C GLY A 77 5.44 15.48 3.86
N ASN A 78 5.29 14.30 4.46
CA ASN A 78 6.38 13.56 5.09
C ASN A 78 7.18 12.83 4.01
N GLY A 79 8.49 13.10 3.88
CA GLY A 79 9.30 12.45 2.85
C GLY A 79 9.56 10.96 3.08
N ALA A 80 9.28 10.44 4.28
CA ALA A 80 9.28 9.01 4.59
C ALA A 80 7.88 8.36 4.47
N SER A 81 6.90 9.04 3.86
CA SER A 81 5.56 8.48 3.61
C SER A 81 5.57 7.47 2.46
N SER A 82 4.94 6.31 2.67
CA SER A 82 4.76 5.31 1.60
C SER A 82 3.93 5.83 0.44
N GLN A 83 2.90 6.65 0.69
CA GLN A 83 2.13 7.29 -0.38
C GLN A 83 3.00 8.23 -1.21
N ALA A 84 3.86 9.04 -0.55
CA ALA A 84 4.79 9.90 -1.28
C ALA A 84 5.81 9.09 -2.10
N MET A 85 6.28 7.95 -1.57
CA MET A 85 7.14 7.02 -2.31
C MET A 85 6.42 6.39 -3.49
N ALA A 86 5.18 5.92 -3.30
CA ALA A 86 4.33 5.35 -4.34
C ALA A 86 4.16 6.36 -5.48
N PHE A 87 3.85 7.62 -5.17
CA PHE A 87 3.74 8.68 -6.17
C PHE A 87 5.06 8.93 -6.90
N ASN A 88 6.18 8.97 -6.19
CA ASN A 88 7.49 9.21 -6.81
C ASN A 88 8.05 8.02 -7.60
N LEU A 89 7.62 6.79 -7.32
CA LEU A 89 8.08 5.57 -7.98
C LEU A 89 7.14 5.14 -9.12
N LEU A 90 5.85 5.09 -8.85
CA LEU A 90 4.82 4.58 -9.77
C LEU A 90 4.21 5.71 -10.61
N GLY A 91 4.07 6.91 -10.03
CA GLY A 91 3.50 8.08 -10.72
C GLY A 91 4.15 8.39 -12.07
N PRO A 92 5.50 8.37 -12.21
CA PRO A 92 6.14 8.59 -13.51
C PRO A 92 5.78 7.53 -14.55
N LEU A 93 5.63 6.27 -14.13
CA LEU A 93 5.25 5.16 -15.02
C LEU A 93 3.81 5.36 -15.52
N LEU A 94 2.89 5.77 -14.65
CA LEU A 94 1.51 6.06 -15.02
C LEU A 94 1.42 7.29 -15.92
N ALA A 95 2.07 8.40 -15.55
CA ALA A 95 2.04 9.65 -16.31
C ALA A 95 2.61 9.50 -17.72
N ARG A 96 3.54 8.55 -17.91
CA ARG A 96 4.17 8.26 -19.21
C ARG A 96 3.58 7.03 -19.91
N ASN A 97 2.56 6.40 -19.33
CA ASN A 97 1.95 5.17 -19.81
C ASN A 97 2.97 4.05 -20.10
N ASP A 98 3.97 3.91 -19.23
CA ASP A 98 5.03 2.90 -19.34
C ASP A 98 4.99 1.94 -18.15
N LEU A 99 4.06 0.99 -18.21
CA LEU A 99 3.89 -0.03 -17.16
C LEU A 99 4.79 -1.25 -17.35
N ALA A 100 5.61 -1.29 -18.42
CA ALA A 100 6.45 -2.44 -18.74
C ALA A 100 7.44 -2.84 -17.62
N PRO A 101 8.05 -1.91 -16.85
CA PRO A 101 8.87 -2.29 -15.70
C PRO A 101 8.07 -3.04 -14.63
N LEU A 102 6.85 -2.60 -14.36
CA LEU A 102 5.99 -3.20 -13.36
C LEU A 102 5.46 -4.56 -13.82
N GLU A 103 5.10 -4.68 -15.10
CA GLU A 103 4.77 -5.96 -15.73
C GLU A 103 5.88 -6.99 -15.54
N ALA A 104 7.12 -6.61 -15.82
CA ALA A 104 8.26 -7.51 -15.70
C ALA A 104 8.43 -8.05 -14.27
N VAL A 105 8.30 -7.19 -13.25
CA VAL A 105 8.47 -7.63 -11.85
C VAL A 105 7.28 -8.46 -11.36
N VAL A 106 6.04 -8.06 -11.69
CA VAL A 106 4.84 -8.79 -11.27
C VAL A 106 4.75 -10.17 -11.91
N THR A 107 5.06 -10.28 -13.20
CA THR A 107 5.07 -11.57 -13.91
C THR A 107 6.19 -12.48 -13.41
N ALA A 108 7.39 -11.93 -13.15
CA ALA A 108 8.48 -12.69 -12.51
C ALA A 108 8.11 -13.19 -11.11
N ALA A 109 7.24 -12.47 -10.40
CA ALA A 109 6.69 -12.87 -9.10
C ALA A 109 5.54 -13.90 -9.19
N GLY A 110 5.22 -14.38 -10.40
CA GLY A 110 4.29 -15.48 -10.64
C GLY A 110 2.84 -15.08 -10.82
N LEU A 111 2.52 -13.78 -10.89
CA LEU A 111 1.16 -13.31 -11.14
C LEU A 111 0.91 -13.04 -12.63
N PRO A 112 -0.31 -13.31 -13.13
CA PRO A 112 -0.67 -12.96 -14.49
C PRO A 112 -0.74 -11.44 -14.66
N TRP A 113 -0.35 -10.95 -15.83
CA TRP A 113 -0.48 -9.55 -16.19
C TRP A 113 -1.71 -9.33 -17.10
N PRO A 114 -2.55 -8.32 -16.82
CA PRO A 114 -3.71 -8.02 -17.63
C PRO A 114 -3.34 -7.52 -19.03
N ARG A 115 -4.19 -7.79 -20.04
CA ARG A 115 -4.04 -7.17 -21.37
C ARG A 115 -4.60 -5.75 -21.32
N GLN A 116 -3.99 -4.87 -22.11
CA GLN A 116 -4.36 -3.44 -22.16
C GLN A 116 -4.46 -2.82 -20.76
N PRO A 117 -3.39 -2.92 -19.95
CA PRO A 117 -3.43 -2.54 -18.55
C PRO A 117 -3.80 -1.07 -18.37
N GLN A 118 -4.75 -0.80 -17.48
CA GLN A 118 -5.11 0.55 -17.04
C GLN A 118 -4.81 0.68 -15.55
N ALA A 119 -3.85 1.55 -15.23
CA ALA A 119 -3.38 1.77 -13.87
C ALA A 119 -3.97 3.07 -13.29
N ALA A 120 -4.38 3.03 -12.02
CA ALA A 120 -4.82 4.21 -11.28
C ALA A 120 -4.30 4.16 -9.84
N LEU A 121 -3.82 5.30 -9.34
CA LEU A 121 -3.41 5.46 -7.94
C LEU A 121 -4.61 5.76 -7.04
N GLU A 122 -4.55 5.36 -5.76
CA GLU A 122 -5.53 5.67 -4.69
C GLU A 122 -6.97 5.26 -5.00
N VAL A 123 -7.16 4.02 -5.47
CA VAL A 123 -8.49 3.53 -5.86
C VAL A 123 -9.31 3.14 -4.64
N GLU A 124 -10.45 3.80 -4.49
CA GLU A 124 -11.40 3.56 -3.40
C GLU A 124 -12.70 2.94 -3.92
N ASN A 125 -13.23 1.96 -3.19
CA ASN A 125 -14.62 1.52 -3.36
C ASN A 125 -15.29 1.14 -2.03
N ARG A 126 -16.18 2.01 -1.57
CA ARG A 126 -16.94 1.86 -0.32
C ARG A 126 -17.97 0.73 -0.35
N VAL A 127 -18.43 0.33 -1.54
CA VAL A 127 -19.49 -0.67 -1.70
C VAL A 127 -18.98 -2.06 -1.30
N VAL A 128 -17.70 -2.34 -1.54
CA VAL A 128 -17.08 -3.64 -1.23
C VAL A 128 -17.32 -4.02 0.23
N PHE A 129 -17.14 -3.07 1.15
CA PHE A 129 -17.22 -3.30 2.60
C PHE A 129 -18.37 -2.58 3.30
N ASN A 130 -19.26 -1.90 2.56
CA ASN A 130 -20.31 -1.03 3.11
C ASN A 130 -19.75 0.10 4.00
N GLU A 131 -18.65 0.74 3.60
CA GLU A 131 -17.96 1.78 4.36
C GLU A 131 -18.67 3.15 4.23
N GLN A 132 -19.49 3.53 5.22
CA GLN A 132 -20.34 4.72 5.11
C GLN A 132 -19.69 6.05 5.53
N ARG A 133 -18.73 6.05 6.45
CA ARG A 133 -18.02 7.26 6.95
C ARG A 133 -16.58 6.95 7.36
N GLY A 134 -15.70 7.95 7.34
CA GLY A 134 -14.29 7.82 7.72
C GLY A 134 -13.33 7.64 6.54
N GLN A 135 -12.18 7.02 6.78
CA GLN A 135 -11.21 6.62 5.75
C GLN A 135 -11.57 5.22 5.21
N PRO A 136 -12.21 5.15 4.05
CA PRO A 136 -12.56 3.88 3.41
C PRO A 136 -11.31 3.18 2.90
N THR A 137 -11.50 2.00 2.33
CA THR A 137 -10.45 1.25 1.66
C THR A 137 -9.98 1.99 0.43
N SER A 138 -8.76 2.54 0.51
CA SER A 138 -7.98 3.02 -0.64
C SER A 138 -6.90 1.99 -0.91
N ILE A 139 -6.74 1.59 -2.17
CA ILE A 139 -5.63 0.79 -2.65
C ILE A 139 -4.64 1.71 -3.35
N ASP A 140 -3.37 1.67 -2.96
CA ASP A 140 -2.34 2.59 -3.46
C ASP A 140 -2.25 2.56 -4.99
N LEU A 141 -2.29 1.37 -5.61
CA LEU A 141 -2.35 1.21 -7.07
C LEU A 141 -3.26 0.03 -7.46
N VAL A 142 -4.14 0.27 -8.44
CA VAL A 142 -4.90 -0.80 -9.10
C VAL A 142 -4.59 -0.82 -10.59
N ILE A 143 -4.32 -2.01 -11.12
CA ILE A 143 -4.09 -2.26 -12.54
C ILE A 143 -5.22 -3.17 -13.04
N ASN A 144 -6.11 -2.61 -13.84
CA ASN A 144 -7.19 -3.33 -14.49
C ASN A 144 -6.76 -3.85 -15.86
N GLY A 145 -7.34 -4.96 -16.29
CA GLY A 145 -7.27 -5.45 -17.67
C GLY A 145 -8.56 -5.24 -18.44
N ALA A 146 -8.60 -5.81 -19.64
CA ALA A 146 -9.85 -5.92 -20.36
C ALA A 146 -10.84 -6.81 -19.55
N PRO A 147 -12.17 -6.62 -19.67
CA PRO A 147 -13.17 -7.36 -18.89
C PRO A 147 -13.11 -8.90 -18.97
N ALA A 148 -12.39 -9.46 -19.95
CA ALA A 148 -12.23 -10.90 -20.15
C ALA A 148 -10.90 -11.48 -19.61
N ASP A 149 -10.04 -10.66 -19.00
CA ASP A 149 -8.72 -11.06 -18.51
C ASP A 149 -8.75 -11.60 -17.06
N CYS A 150 -7.56 -11.88 -16.51
CA CYS A 150 -7.38 -12.05 -15.08
C CYS A 150 -7.86 -10.79 -14.33
N GLY A 151 -8.44 -10.96 -13.14
CA GLY A 151 -8.90 -9.83 -12.33
C GLY A 151 -7.77 -8.86 -11.98
N PRO A 152 -8.11 -7.68 -11.41
CA PRO A 152 -7.18 -6.58 -11.24
C PRO A 152 -5.98 -6.95 -10.36
N ILE A 153 -4.85 -6.27 -10.58
CA ILE A 153 -3.72 -6.32 -9.63
C ILE A 153 -3.87 -5.13 -8.68
N CYS A 154 -4.04 -5.41 -7.39
CA CYS A 154 -4.11 -4.44 -6.31
C CYS A 154 -2.77 -4.42 -5.58
N VAL A 155 -2.09 -3.28 -5.59
CA VAL A 155 -0.78 -3.11 -4.95
C VAL A 155 -0.91 -2.21 -3.73
N GLU A 156 -0.37 -2.68 -2.61
CA GLU A 156 -0.16 -1.89 -1.39
C GLU A 156 1.33 -1.58 -1.23
N VAL A 157 1.67 -0.35 -0.88
CA VAL A 157 3.05 0.12 -0.80
C VAL A 157 3.48 0.33 0.66
N LYS A 158 4.66 -0.21 1.02
CA LYS A 158 5.27 -0.07 2.34
C LYS A 158 6.73 0.36 2.27
N LEU A 159 7.12 1.33 3.08
CA LEU A 159 8.47 1.90 3.15
C LEU A 159 9.10 1.66 4.52
N THR A 160 8.61 2.34 5.55
CA THR A 160 9.21 2.32 6.91
C THR A 160 8.22 1.93 8.00
N GLU A 161 7.07 1.38 7.63
CA GLU A 161 6.05 0.91 8.56
C GLU A 161 6.51 -0.33 9.34
N GLY A 162 6.06 -0.43 10.60
CA GLY A 162 6.27 -1.60 11.45
C GLY A 162 5.34 -2.79 11.17
N GLY A 163 4.46 -2.67 10.18
CA GLY A 163 3.50 -3.69 9.80
C GLY A 163 2.36 -3.09 8.97
N PHE A 164 1.28 -3.87 8.83
CA PHE A 164 0.03 -3.39 8.27
C PHE A 164 -0.76 -2.57 9.29
N GLY A 165 -1.66 -1.69 8.82
CA GLY A 165 -2.54 -0.92 9.68
C GLY A 165 -3.42 -1.80 10.57
N ASN A 166 -3.61 -1.36 11.82
CA ASN A 166 -4.37 -2.05 12.85
C ASN A 166 -5.88 -1.73 12.78
N CYS A 167 -6.70 -2.56 13.43
CA CYS A 167 -8.11 -2.21 13.65
C CYS A 167 -8.19 -0.99 14.56
N GLY A 168 -8.73 0.12 14.03
CA GLY A 168 -8.85 1.39 14.77
C GLY A 168 -9.67 1.25 16.05
N LEU A 169 -10.68 0.37 16.08
CA LEU A 169 -11.47 0.15 17.30
C LEU A 169 -10.64 -0.49 18.41
N PHE A 170 -9.74 -1.43 18.09
CA PHE A 170 -8.83 -1.99 19.10
C PHE A 170 -7.76 -0.99 19.51
N ALA A 171 -7.12 -0.33 18.54
CA ALA A 171 -6.06 0.65 18.79
C ALA A 171 -6.53 1.83 19.67
N ASN A 172 -7.80 2.22 19.56
CA ASN A 172 -8.39 3.31 20.34
C ASN A 172 -9.06 2.85 21.64
N GLY A 173 -8.98 1.56 22.01
CA GLY A 173 -9.62 1.02 23.21
C GLY A 173 -11.16 0.96 23.13
N GLU A 174 -11.73 0.98 21.93
CA GLU A 174 -13.16 0.91 21.69
C GLU A 174 -13.65 -0.53 21.40
N CYS A 175 -12.74 -1.50 21.28
CA CYS A 175 -13.07 -2.90 21.02
C CYS A 175 -13.76 -3.54 22.23
N THR A 176 -14.92 -4.14 22.02
CA THR A 176 -15.78 -4.75 23.07
C THR A 176 -15.38 -6.17 23.46
N VAL A 177 -14.50 -6.79 22.69
CA VAL A 177 -13.97 -8.14 22.96
C VAL A 177 -12.53 -8.12 23.42
N ASP A 178 -11.98 -6.94 23.73
CA ASP A 178 -10.59 -6.75 24.19
C ASP A 178 -9.55 -7.42 23.28
N GLY A 179 -9.83 -7.45 21.97
CA GLY A 179 -8.96 -8.07 20.96
C GLY A 179 -9.08 -9.59 20.84
N ASN A 180 -9.94 -10.24 21.63
CA ASN A 180 -10.27 -11.65 21.46
C ASN A 180 -10.95 -11.90 20.11
N ASN A 181 -10.77 -13.12 19.59
CA ASN A 181 -11.32 -13.51 18.31
C ASN A 181 -12.86 -13.59 18.33
N PRO A 182 -13.58 -12.78 17.54
CA PRO A 182 -15.04 -12.74 17.59
C PRO A 182 -15.70 -13.86 16.77
N LEU A 183 -14.97 -14.80 16.16
CA LEU A 183 -15.55 -15.81 15.26
C LEU A 183 -16.55 -16.78 15.92
N GLY A 184 -16.61 -16.83 17.26
CA GLY A 184 -17.67 -17.53 18.00
C GLY A 184 -18.98 -16.75 18.13
N ASP A 185 -18.92 -15.42 18.02
CA ASP A 185 -20.07 -14.50 18.06
C ASP A 185 -19.68 -13.14 17.44
N LEU A 186 -19.93 -13.00 16.14
CA LEU A 186 -19.54 -11.81 15.38
C LEU A 186 -20.26 -10.54 15.85
N MET A 187 -21.40 -10.64 16.55
CA MET A 187 -22.10 -9.48 17.09
C MET A 187 -21.28 -8.74 18.15
N GLN A 188 -20.30 -9.41 18.76
CA GLN A 188 -19.37 -8.76 19.68
C GLN A 188 -18.32 -7.89 18.96
N CYS A 189 -18.16 -8.05 17.64
CA CYS A 189 -17.32 -7.19 16.83
C CYS A 189 -18.08 -5.94 16.39
N LYS A 190 -17.75 -4.78 16.96
CA LYS A 190 -18.32 -3.48 16.56
C LYS A 190 -18.21 -3.13 15.07
N LEU A 191 -17.22 -3.67 14.34
CA LEU A 191 -17.17 -3.48 12.88
C LEU A 191 -18.33 -4.21 12.19
N TYR A 192 -18.64 -5.41 12.64
CA TYR A 192 -19.77 -6.21 12.15
C TYR A 192 -21.10 -5.59 12.59
N GLU A 193 -21.21 -5.16 13.86
CA GLU A 193 -22.39 -4.46 14.40
C GLU A 193 -22.74 -3.20 13.59
N LYS A 194 -21.73 -2.44 13.16
CA LYS A 194 -21.88 -1.26 12.29
C LYS A 194 -22.33 -1.60 10.86
N GLY A 195 -22.42 -2.88 10.51
CA GLY A 195 -22.80 -3.35 9.19
C GLY A 195 -21.67 -3.38 8.16
N TYR A 196 -20.40 -3.31 8.59
CA TYR A 196 -19.28 -3.50 7.66
C TYR A 196 -19.11 -4.96 7.29
N LEU A 197 -18.75 -5.21 6.02
CA LEU A 197 -18.80 -6.53 5.43
C LEU A 197 -17.48 -7.33 5.54
N TYR A 198 -16.47 -6.88 6.30
CA TYR A 198 -15.15 -7.55 6.33
C TYR A 198 -15.24 -9.05 6.63
N TRP A 199 -15.98 -9.43 7.68
CA TRP A 199 -16.16 -10.83 8.06
C TRP A 199 -16.96 -11.63 7.03
N GLN A 200 -17.99 -11.02 6.44
CA GLN A 200 -18.76 -11.63 5.37
C GLN A 200 -17.86 -11.87 4.14
N ARG A 201 -17.03 -10.91 3.74
CA ARG A 201 -16.06 -11.10 2.64
C ARG A 201 -15.04 -12.19 2.94
N MET A 202 -14.58 -12.30 4.19
CA MET A 202 -13.72 -13.42 4.60
C MET A 202 -14.43 -14.76 4.43
N GLU A 203 -15.70 -14.86 4.83
CA GLU A 203 -16.48 -16.08 4.65
C GLU A 203 -16.68 -16.44 3.17
N GLU A 204 -17.12 -15.47 2.36
CA GLU A 204 -17.34 -15.62 0.92
C GLU A 204 -16.10 -16.13 0.17
N HIS A 205 -14.91 -15.74 0.61
CA HIS A 205 -13.64 -16.15 0.02
C HIS A 205 -12.94 -17.30 0.77
N GLY A 206 -13.63 -17.98 1.69
CA GLY A 206 -13.12 -19.15 2.40
C GLY A 206 -11.94 -18.87 3.34
N LEU A 207 -11.79 -17.63 3.80
CA LEU A 207 -10.69 -17.22 4.70
C LEU A 207 -10.89 -17.64 6.14
N LEU A 208 -12.14 -17.94 6.56
CA LEU A 208 -12.46 -18.37 7.92
C LEU A 208 -12.07 -19.84 8.16
N THR A 209 -10.78 -20.13 7.98
CA THR A 209 -10.14 -21.43 8.18
C THR A 209 -10.03 -21.78 9.66
N ASP A 210 -9.76 -23.05 9.97
CA ASP A 210 -9.49 -23.49 11.36
C ASP A 210 -8.32 -22.72 11.99
N ALA A 211 -7.33 -22.32 11.18
CA ALA A 211 -6.19 -21.54 11.64
C ALA A 211 -6.60 -20.11 12.08
N LEU A 212 -7.60 -19.50 11.43
CA LEU A 212 -8.15 -18.21 11.87
C LEU A 212 -9.18 -18.39 12.99
N ARG A 213 -9.99 -19.45 12.97
CA ARG A 213 -11.01 -19.72 14.00
C ARG A 213 -10.41 -20.11 15.34
N GLY A 214 -9.34 -20.91 15.33
CA GLY A 214 -8.66 -21.40 16.54
C GLY A 214 -7.69 -20.41 17.17
N GLY A 215 -7.46 -19.24 16.57
CA GLY A 215 -6.62 -18.20 17.14
C GLY A 215 -7.30 -17.48 18.29
N GLU A 216 -6.60 -17.27 19.41
CA GLU A 216 -7.14 -16.54 20.57
C GLU A 216 -7.39 -15.05 20.25
N GLN A 217 -6.48 -14.43 19.49
CA GLN A 217 -6.56 -13.02 19.13
C GLN A 217 -7.29 -12.82 17.79
N CYS A 218 -8.12 -11.78 17.72
CA CYS A 218 -8.77 -11.33 16.50
C CYS A 218 -7.71 -11.02 15.40
N PRO A 219 -7.82 -11.62 14.20
CA PRO A 219 -6.86 -11.40 13.12
C PRO A 219 -6.82 -9.95 12.62
N LEU A 220 -7.92 -9.21 12.77
CA LEU A 220 -8.00 -7.80 12.40
C LEU A 220 -7.29 -6.88 13.40
N THR A 221 -6.88 -7.35 14.58
CA THR A 221 -6.24 -6.47 15.58
C THR A 221 -4.95 -5.85 15.02
N CYS A 222 -4.04 -6.67 14.49
CA CYS A 222 -2.73 -6.22 14.00
C CYS A 222 -2.59 -6.25 12.47
N ASN A 223 -3.57 -6.82 11.75
CA ASN A 223 -3.47 -7.07 10.30
C ASN A 223 -4.71 -6.60 9.56
N TYR A 224 -5.44 -5.63 10.12
CA TYR A 224 -6.68 -5.12 9.55
C TYR A 224 -6.49 -4.69 8.10
N GLN A 225 -5.48 -3.88 7.84
CA GLN A 225 -5.21 -3.36 6.50
C GLN A 225 -4.90 -4.48 5.50
N PHE A 226 -4.03 -5.44 5.86
CA PHE A 226 -3.71 -6.58 5.01
C PHE A 226 -4.96 -7.33 4.57
N PHE A 227 -5.81 -7.73 5.53
CA PHE A 227 -7.04 -8.44 5.20
C PHE A 227 -8.01 -7.57 4.41
N ARG A 228 -8.13 -6.29 4.74
CA ARG A 228 -9.01 -5.36 4.03
C ARG A 228 -8.62 -5.23 2.56
N GLU A 229 -7.34 -5.08 2.25
CA GLU A 229 -6.86 -4.90 0.87
C GLU A 229 -6.82 -6.21 0.09
N LEU A 230 -6.48 -7.31 0.75
CA LEU A 230 -6.60 -8.65 0.17
C LEU A 230 -8.05 -8.94 -0.23
N LEU A 231 -9.00 -8.72 0.67
CA LEU A 231 -10.43 -8.95 0.41
C LEU A 231 -10.94 -8.03 -0.70
N PHE A 232 -10.42 -6.80 -0.79
CA PHE A 232 -10.75 -5.88 -1.88
C PHE A 232 -10.32 -6.47 -3.23
N ALA A 233 -9.09 -6.95 -3.33
CA ALA A 233 -8.59 -7.60 -4.55
C ALA A 233 -9.42 -8.85 -4.91
N LEU A 234 -9.72 -9.69 -3.91
CA LEU A 234 -10.46 -10.93 -4.09
C LEU A 234 -11.91 -10.71 -4.54
N TYR A 235 -12.57 -9.66 -4.02
CA TYR A 235 -13.92 -9.28 -4.40
C TYR A 235 -14.06 -9.04 -5.90
N TYR A 236 -13.01 -8.50 -6.54
CA TYR A 236 -12.94 -8.27 -7.98
C TYR A 236 -12.32 -9.43 -8.78
N GLY A 237 -12.09 -10.59 -8.16
CA GLY A 237 -11.41 -11.70 -8.84
C GLY A 237 -9.91 -11.42 -9.11
N GLY A 238 -9.32 -10.43 -8.44
CA GLY A 238 -7.96 -9.94 -8.64
C GLY A 238 -6.85 -10.55 -7.78
N ASN A 239 -5.68 -9.94 -7.81
CA ASN A 239 -4.48 -10.38 -7.11
C ASN A 239 -3.98 -9.27 -6.17
N PHE A 240 -3.42 -9.65 -5.03
CA PHE A 240 -2.83 -8.72 -4.07
C PHE A 240 -1.30 -8.76 -4.16
N VAL A 241 -0.69 -7.58 -4.25
CA VAL A 241 0.76 -7.40 -4.31
C VAL A 241 1.18 -6.47 -3.19
N LEU A 242 2.13 -6.91 -2.37
CA LEU A 242 2.86 -6.01 -1.48
C LEU A 242 4.08 -5.47 -2.22
N LEU A 243 4.15 -4.16 -2.46
CA LEU A 243 5.36 -3.47 -2.89
C LEU A 243 6.07 -2.91 -1.65
N HIS A 244 7.21 -3.49 -1.27
CA HIS A 244 7.91 -3.07 -0.04
C HIS A 244 9.37 -2.67 -0.29
N ASP A 245 9.94 -1.86 0.60
CA ASP A 245 11.38 -1.69 0.66
C ASP A 245 12.04 -2.98 1.19
N GLU A 246 12.91 -3.63 0.40
CA GLU A 246 13.53 -4.91 0.82
C GLU A 246 14.58 -4.77 1.92
N ARG A 247 15.01 -3.54 2.21
CA ARG A 247 15.86 -3.26 3.37
C ARG A 247 15.09 -3.40 4.68
N SER A 248 13.75 -3.33 4.64
CA SER A 248 12.90 -3.46 5.82
C SER A 248 12.84 -4.92 6.28
N PRO A 249 13.17 -5.22 7.55
CA PRO A 249 13.10 -6.59 8.07
C PRO A 249 11.67 -7.05 8.36
N VAL A 250 10.68 -6.15 8.26
CA VAL A 250 9.30 -6.36 8.73
C VAL A 250 8.55 -7.33 7.84
N PHE A 251 8.56 -7.08 6.53
CA PHE A 251 7.64 -7.75 5.61
C PHE A 251 8.23 -9.02 5.00
N MET A 252 9.51 -9.00 4.63
CA MET A 252 10.22 -10.11 3.98
C MET A 252 11.63 -10.28 4.58
N GLY A 253 12.28 -11.44 4.35
CA GLY A 253 13.71 -11.65 4.65
C GLY A 253 14.06 -12.59 5.81
N ALA A 254 13.11 -12.96 6.67
CA ALA A 254 13.30 -13.94 7.73
C ALA A 254 12.12 -14.94 7.81
N PRO A 255 12.30 -16.15 8.39
CA PRO A 255 11.22 -17.13 8.57
C PRO A 255 10.01 -16.61 9.36
N LEU A 256 10.19 -15.53 10.14
CA LEU A 256 9.14 -14.88 10.95
C LEU A 256 8.76 -13.49 10.43
N SER A 257 9.11 -13.14 9.19
CA SER A 257 8.63 -11.90 8.59
C SER A 257 7.12 -11.93 8.41
N LEU A 258 6.50 -10.74 8.47
CA LEU A 258 5.05 -10.59 8.57
C LEU A 258 4.32 -11.14 7.35
N PHE A 259 4.83 -10.93 6.13
CA PHE A 259 4.11 -11.31 4.92
C PHE A 259 4.05 -12.84 4.71
N PRO A 260 5.16 -13.61 4.83
CA PRO A 260 5.09 -15.07 4.82
C PRO A 260 4.20 -15.66 5.93
N LEU A 261 4.22 -15.06 7.13
CA LEU A 261 3.36 -15.47 8.24
C LEU A 261 1.86 -15.30 7.90
N LEU A 262 1.50 -14.20 7.25
CA LEU A 262 0.14 -13.94 6.81
C LEU A 262 -0.27 -14.85 5.66
N GLN A 263 0.61 -15.06 4.66
CA GLN A 263 0.36 -16.00 3.57
C GLN A 263 0.13 -17.42 4.08
N ALA A 264 0.85 -17.87 5.11
CA ALA A 264 0.66 -19.20 5.71
C ALA A 264 -0.74 -19.42 6.32
N LYS A 265 -1.47 -18.35 6.62
CA LYS A 265 -2.86 -18.41 7.13
C LYS A 265 -3.90 -18.47 6.00
N LEU A 266 -3.49 -18.26 4.74
CA LEU A 266 -4.39 -18.25 3.59
C LEU A 266 -4.60 -19.67 3.02
N PRO A 267 -5.79 -19.96 2.48
CA PRO A 267 -6.01 -21.17 1.67
C PRO A 267 -4.99 -21.30 0.52
N ALA A 268 -4.68 -22.53 0.12
CA ALA A 268 -3.66 -22.81 -0.91
C ALA A 268 -3.94 -22.08 -2.24
N GLU A 269 -5.20 -22.09 -2.68
CA GLU A 269 -5.63 -21.40 -3.91
C GLU A 269 -5.45 -19.88 -3.82
N MET A 270 -5.66 -19.31 -2.63
CA MET A 270 -5.51 -17.88 -2.41
C MET A 270 -4.03 -17.45 -2.37
N ARG A 271 -3.14 -18.31 -1.84
CA ARG A 271 -1.69 -18.02 -1.81
C ARG A 271 -1.12 -17.78 -3.20
N GLN A 272 -1.70 -18.36 -4.25
CA GLN A 272 -1.26 -18.15 -5.64
C GLN A 272 -1.64 -16.76 -6.18
N ARG A 273 -2.56 -16.05 -5.52
CA ARG A 273 -3.05 -14.71 -5.92
C ARG A 273 -2.44 -13.59 -5.07
N VAL A 274 -1.47 -13.94 -4.22
CA VAL A 274 -0.88 -13.03 -3.24
C VAL A 274 0.64 -13.12 -3.35
N THR A 275 1.30 -12.02 -3.70
CA THR A 275 2.77 -11.99 -3.83
C THR A 275 3.35 -10.71 -3.24
N ALA A 276 4.68 -10.67 -3.11
CA ALA A 276 5.42 -9.48 -2.74
C ALA A 276 6.50 -9.19 -3.78
N ILE A 277 6.69 -7.92 -4.07
CA ILE A 277 7.77 -7.40 -4.91
C ILE A 277 8.48 -6.28 -4.15
N SER A 278 9.74 -6.01 -4.48
CA SER A 278 10.49 -4.95 -3.82
C SER A 278 10.61 -3.68 -4.64
N VAL A 279 10.78 -2.55 -3.93
CA VAL A 279 11.16 -1.27 -4.53
C VAL A 279 12.44 -1.41 -5.34
N GLN A 280 13.41 -2.19 -4.87
CA GLN A 280 14.70 -2.41 -5.51
C GLN A 280 14.56 -3.25 -6.79
N GLN A 281 13.73 -4.29 -6.79
CA GLN A 281 13.37 -5.04 -7.99
C GLN A 281 12.74 -4.13 -9.04
N LEU A 282 11.79 -3.28 -8.64
CA LEU A 282 11.15 -2.34 -9.55
C LEU A 282 12.13 -1.26 -10.05
N VAL A 283 12.97 -0.70 -9.19
CA VAL A 283 14.03 0.24 -9.58
C VAL A 283 14.99 -0.39 -10.59
N ALA A 284 15.38 -1.66 -10.38
CA ALA A 284 16.24 -2.38 -11.31
C ALA A 284 15.53 -2.60 -12.67
N ALA A 285 14.25 -2.97 -12.66
CA ALA A 285 13.46 -3.13 -13.87
C ALA A 285 13.28 -1.81 -14.63
N ILE A 286 13.02 -0.70 -13.92
CA ILE A 286 12.92 0.65 -14.52
C ILE A 286 14.27 1.05 -15.12
N ARG A 287 15.37 0.82 -14.41
CA ARG A 287 16.73 1.10 -14.93
C ARG A 287 17.02 0.32 -16.21
N ALA A 288 16.64 -0.96 -16.24
CA ALA A 288 16.90 -1.85 -17.36
C ALA A 288 16.21 -1.40 -18.66
N THR A 289 15.18 -0.55 -18.60
CA THR A 289 14.54 -0.02 -19.81
C THR A 289 15.33 1.12 -20.46
N GLY A 290 16.17 1.83 -19.69
CA GLY A 290 16.87 3.04 -20.15
C GLY A 290 15.96 4.24 -20.45
N ARG A 291 14.64 4.16 -20.17
CA ARG A 291 13.66 5.20 -20.54
C ARG A 291 13.37 6.26 -19.47
N HIS A 292 13.94 6.09 -18.27
CA HIS A 292 13.60 6.85 -17.07
C HIS A 292 14.83 7.41 -16.34
N GLU A 293 15.94 7.59 -17.07
CA GLU A 293 17.20 8.08 -16.50
C GLU A 293 17.11 9.51 -15.94
N ASP A 294 16.15 10.29 -16.43
CA ASP A 294 15.92 11.68 -16.05
C ASP A 294 15.48 11.86 -14.60
N TRP A 295 14.82 10.86 -14.00
CA TRP A 295 14.30 10.95 -12.64
C TRP A 295 14.70 9.78 -11.72
N LEU A 296 15.05 8.62 -12.25
CA LEU A 296 15.31 7.44 -11.42
C LEU A 296 16.47 7.67 -10.43
N GLY A 297 17.54 8.35 -10.86
CA GLY A 297 18.65 8.70 -9.98
C GLY A 297 18.23 9.66 -8.85
N LEU A 298 17.32 10.58 -9.14
CA LEU A 298 16.75 11.50 -8.15
C LEU A 298 15.88 10.76 -7.13
N PHE A 299 15.05 9.83 -7.60
CA PHE A 299 14.26 8.93 -6.74
C PHE A 299 15.17 8.16 -5.79
N MET A 300 16.22 7.54 -6.31
CA MET A 300 17.13 6.76 -5.49
C MET A 300 17.83 7.61 -4.43
N GLN A 301 18.33 8.80 -4.78
CA GLN A 301 18.94 9.70 -3.82
C GLN A 301 17.96 10.12 -2.72
N ARG A 302 16.72 10.42 -3.10
CA ARG A 302 15.67 10.87 -2.17
C ARG A 302 15.29 9.82 -1.13
N TYR A 303 15.25 8.55 -1.52
CA TYR A 303 14.87 7.43 -0.65
C TYR A 303 16.09 6.64 -0.10
N GLY A 304 17.30 7.16 -0.29
CA GLY A 304 18.54 6.56 0.21
C GLY A 304 18.86 5.20 -0.42
N LEU A 305 18.51 5.00 -1.69
CA LEU A 305 18.74 3.78 -2.48
C LEU A 305 19.99 3.88 -3.39
N ALA A 306 20.67 5.03 -3.36
CA ALA A 306 21.84 5.34 -4.20
C ALA A 306 23.14 4.75 -3.64
#